data_AF-A0A7S1SYL7-F1
#
_entry.id   AF-A0A7S1SYL7-F1
#
_cell.length_a   1.000
_cell.length_b   1.000
_cell.length_c   1.000
_cell.angle_alpha   90.00
_cell.angle_beta   90.00
_cell.angle_gamma   90.00
#
_symmetry.space_group_name_H-M   'P 1'
#
loop_
_entity.id
_entity.type
_entity.pdbx_description
1 polymer ?
#
loop_
_entity_poly.entity_id
_entity_poly.type
_entity_poly.pdbx_seq_one_letter_code
_entity_poly.pdbx_strand_id
1 'polypeptide(L)'
;SSTQGAVTIAGGLGVAKDVYIGGNLVLEGSIDADIQLATTTESTDKDTGALVLEGGLGVELSTNLGGTLTVHDTTDATNRTVASVVTYGGLGVAKASFFGGVMTITDETQSTSPGTGALVVEG
;
A
#
# COMPACT_ATOMS: atom_id res chain seq x y z
N SER A 1 8.58 18.82 -22.10
CA SER A 1 10.01 19.16 -22.23
C SER A 1 10.33 20.22 -21.19
N SER A 2 11.35 19.98 -20.37
CA SER A 2 11.84 20.85 -19.30
C SER A 2 12.53 22.14 -19.79
N THR A 3 12.63 22.35 -21.10
CA THR A 3 13.33 23.49 -21.73
C THR A 3 12.39 24.56 -22.31
N GLN A 4 11.08 24.48 -22.02
CA GLN A 4 10.05 25.35 -22.62
C GLN A 4 9.44 26.36 -21.62
N GLY A 5 9.98 26.46 -20.41
CA GLY A 5 9.54 27.42 -19.40
C GLY A 5 10.15 28.82 -19.59
N ALA A 6 9.50 29.84 -19.03
CA ALA A 6 10.02 31.22 -19.06
C ALA A 6 11.37 31.39 -18.32
N VAL A 7 11.73 30.45 -17.45
CA VAL A 7 13.01 30.38 -16.73
C VAL A 7 13.55 28.96 -16.85
N THR A 8 14.85 28.81 -17.17
CA THR A 8 15.57 27.53 -17.17
C THR A 8 16.88 27.70 -16.40
N ILE A 9 17.18 26.77 -15.50
CA ILE A 9 18.41 26.77 -14.67
C ILE A 9 19.15 25.47 -14.98
N ALA A 10 20.39 25.56 -15.46
CA ALA A 10 21.17 24.37 -15.86
C ALA A 10 21.70 23.54 -14.67
N GLY A 11 21.81 24.15 -13.48
CA GLY A 11 22.23 23.51 -12.23
C GLY A 11 21.08 23.33 -11.25
N GLY A 12 21.40 23.20 -9.95
CA GLY A 12 20.40 23.11 -8.89
C GLY A 12 19.72 24.45 -8.56
N LEU A 13 18.44 24.40 -8.18
CA LEU A 13 17.69 25.53 -7.63
C LEU A 13 17.59 25.37 -6.11
N GLY A 14 18.11 26.33 -5.34
CA GLY A 14 17.92 26.39 -3.89
C GLY A 14 16.85 27.42 -3.52
N VAL A 15 15.90 27.04 -2.66
CA VAL A 15 14.87 27.94 -2.13
C VAL A 15 14.86 27.82 -0.61
N ALA A 16 15.09 28.93 0.10
CA ALA A 16 15.20 28.94 1.57
C ALA A 16 13.85 28.89 2.30
N LYS A 17 12.76 29.06 1.56
CA LYS A 17 11.36 29.14 2.03
C LYS A 17 10.48 28.37 1.05
N ASP A 18 9.19 28.64 1.08
CA ASP A 18 8.20 27.91 0.31
C ASP A 18 8.29 28.21 -1.19
N VAL A 19 7.88 27.23 -1.98
CA VAL A 19 7.58 27.36 -3.40
C VAL A 19 6.07 27.16 -3.57
N TYR A 20 5.38 28.17 -4.10
CA TYR A 20 3.95 28.09 -4.39
C TYR A 20 3.74 27.80 -5.87
N ILE A 21 3.11 26.67 -6.19
CA ILE A 21 2.85 26.22 -7.55
C ILE A 21 1.34 26.24 -7.77
N GLY A 22 0.86 27.13 -8.64
CA GLY A 22 -0.58 27.22 -8.96
C GLY A 22 -1.07 26.17 -9.97
N GLY A 23 -0.14 25.43 -10.58
CA GLY A 23 -0.42 24.33 -11.50
C GLY A 23 0.27 23.04 -11.06
N ASN A 24 0.65 22.20 -12.02
CA ASN A 24 1.27 20.91 -11.72
C ASN A 24 2.77 21.07 -11.41
N LEU A 25 3.24 20.30 -10.42
CA LEU A 25 4.66 19.99 -10.26
C LEU A 25 4.99 18.73 -11.08
N VAL A 26 5.95 18.83 -12.00
CA VAL A 26 6.44 17.70 -12.80
C VAL A 26 7.87 17.42 -12.39
N LEU A 27 8.17 16.16 -12.04
CA LEU A 27 9.48 15.69 -11.60
C LEU A 27 9.92 14.57 -12.53
N GLU A 28 11.06 14.75 -13.22
CA GLU A 28 11.65 13.72 -14.08
C GLU A 28 12.66 12.84 -13.32
N GLY A 29 13.10 13.29 -12.14
CA GLY A 29 14.02 12.57 -11.24
C GLY A 29 13.33 12.12 -9.95
N SER A 30 14.16 11.75 -8.97
CA SER A 30 13.70 11.30 -7.64
C SER A 30 13.57 12.44 -6.64
N ILE A 31 12.77 12.23 -5.60
CA ILE A 31 12.74 13.06 -4.40
C ILE A 31 13.61 12.38 -3.34
N ASP A 32 14.66 13.06 -2.88
CA ASP A 32 15.56 12.60 -1.81
C ASP A 32 15.31 13.42 -0.53
N ALA A 33 14.10 13.29 0.01
CA ALA A 33 13.65 14.00 1.20
C ALA A 33 12.40 13.33 1.80
N ASP A 34 12.11 13.66 3.06
CA ASP A 34 10.82 13.34 3.67
C ASP A 34 9.69 14.17 3.04
N ILE A 35 8.56 13.52 2.77
CA ILE A 35 7.39 14.15 2.12
C ILE A 35 6.21 14.07 3.07
N GLN A 36 5.53 15.21 3.28
CA GLN A 36 4.23 15.27 3.93
C GLN A 36 3.18 15.83 2.97
N LEU A 37 2.12 15.07 2.72
CA LEU A 37 0.90 15.56 2.08
C LEU A 37 -0.12 15.88 3.17
N ALA A 38 -0.41 17.18 3.34
CA ALA A 38 -1.31 17.67 4.39
C ALA A 38 -2.78 17.80 3.92
N THR A 39 -3.11 17.33 2.72
CA THR A 39 -4.49 17.30 2.22
C THR A 39 -5.28 16.22 2.96
N THR A 40 -6.54 16.50 3.31
CA THR A 40 -7.38 15.62 4.15
C THR A 40 -8.50 14.95 3.36
N THR A 41 -8.32 14.81 2.03
CA THR A 41 -9.33 14.22 1.16
C THR A 41 -9.32 12.70 1.33
N GLU A 42 -10.40 12.16 1.89
CA GLU A 42 -10.61 10.72 2.01
C GLU A 42 -10.71 10.06 0.63
N SER A 43 -10.16 8.84 0.50
CA SER A 43 -10.30 8.03 -0.71
C SER A 43 -11.57 7.18 -0.62
N THR A 44 -12.39 7.21 -1.67
CA THR A 44 -13.61 6.39 -1.76
C THR A 44 -13.52 5.31 -2.84
N ASP A 45 -12.54 5.44 -3.75
CA ASP A 45 -12.19 4.48 -4.78
C ASP A 45 -10.71 4.66 -5.20
N LYS A 46 -10.25 3.88 -6.18
CA LYS A 46 -8.84 3.92 -6.64
C LYS A 46 -8.42 5.23 -7.32
N ASP A 47 -9.38 6.09 -7.69
CA ASP A 47 -9.15 7.31 -8.48
C ASP A 47 -9.40 8.59 -7.65
N THR A 48 -9.60 8.45 -6.32
CA THR A 48 -9.93 9.55 -5.41
C THR A 48 -9.04 9.55 -4.16
N GLY A 49 -8.92 10.71 -3.53
CA GLY A 49 -8.22 10.89 -2.25
C GLY A 49 -7.09 11.92 -2.31
N ALA A 50 -6.41 12.07 -1.18
CA ALA A 50 -5.29 12.99 -1.02
C ALA A 50 -4.06 12.63 -1.88
N LEU A 51 -3.88 11.35 -2.20
CA LEU A 51 -2.79 10.80 -2.98
C LEU A 51 -3.33 9.69 -3.88
N VAL A 52 -3.18 9.85 -5.20
CA VAL A 52 -3.54 8.85 -6.22
C VAL A 52 -2.27 8.46 -6.98
N LEU A 53 -1.98 7.16 -7.04
CA LEU A 53 -0.89 6.61 -7.83
C LEU A 53 -1.47 5.73 -8.94
N GLU A 54 -1.29 6.17 -10.19
CA GLU A 54 -1.67 5.39 -11.37
C GLU A 54 -0.72 4.20 -11.61
N GLY A 55 0.48 4.26 -11.05
CA GLY A 55 1.46 3.18 -11.04
C GLY A 55 1.41 2.35 -9.76
N GLY A 56 2.35 1.41 -9.63
CA GLY A 56 2.52 0.65 -8.39
C GLY A 56 3.13 1.49 -7.27
N LEU A 57 2.92 1.04 -6.03
CA LEU A 57 3.55 1.57 -4.82
C LEU A 57 4.52 0.54 -4.26
N GLY A 58 5.81 0.90 -4.19
CA GLY A 58 6.82 0.12 -3.45
C GLY A 58 7.09 0.76 -2.10
N VAL A 59 7.11 -0.04 -1.04
CA VAL A 59 7.47 0.40 0.32
C VAL A 59 8.47 -0.60 0.91
N GLU A 60 9.70 -0.15 1.17
CA GLU A 60 10.76 -1.02 1.71
C GLU A 60 10.58 -1.28 3.21
N LEU A 61 9.99 -0.31 3.92
CA LEU A 61 9.76 -0.37 5.36
C LEU A 61 8.26 -0.51 5.68
N SER A 62 7.93 -0.47 6.97
CA SER A 62 6.55 -0.62 7.44
C SER A 62 5.64 0.55 7.01
N THR A 63 4.39 0.23 6.69
CA THR A 63 3.30 1.21 6.51
C THR A 63 2.31 1.07 7.68
N ASN A 64 1.84 2.19 8.22
CA ASN A 64 0.74 2.23 9.19
C ASN A 64 -0.48 2.88 8.54
N LEU A 65 -1.63 2.20 8.57
CA LEU A 65 -2.89 2.67 8.00
C LEU A 65 -3.85 2.99 9.13
N GLY A 66 -4.23 4.28 9.26
CA GLY A 66 -5.20 4.70 10.27
C GLY A 66 -6.66 4.43 9.89
N GLY A 67 -6.92 4.28 8.58
CA GLY A 67 -8.22 3.95 8.01
C GLY A 67 -8.34 2.50 7.56
N THR A 68 -9.31 2.22 6.69
CA THR A 68 -9.52 0.89 6.12
C THR A 68 -8.60 0.65 4.93
N LEU A 69 -7.99 -0.53 4.86
CA LEU A 69 -7.33 -1.01 3.64
C LEU A 69 -8.36 -1.72 2.74
N THR A 70 -8.61 -1.17 1.57
CA THR A 70 -9.47 -1.79 0.55
C THR A 70 -8.62 -2.16 -0.67
N VAL A 71 -8.75 -3.40 -1.15
CA VAL A 71 -8.02 -3.91 -2.33
C VAL A 71 -9.04 -4.26 -3.41
N HIS A 72 -8.94 -3.60 -4.57
CA HIS A 72 -9.89 -3.75 -5.68
C HIS A 72 -9.58 -4.91 -6.64
N ASP A 73 -8.43 -5.56 -6.50
CA ASP A 73 -8.15 -6.79 -7.26
C ASP A 73 -9.15 -7.89 -6.85
N THR A 74 -9.89 -8.42 -7.84
CA THR A 74 -10.90 -9.47 -7.64
C THR A 74 -10.35 -10.87 -7.90
N THR A 75 -9.03 -11.04 -8.01
CA THR A 75 -8.38 -12.33 -8.26
C THR A 75 -8.60 -13.30 -7.10
N ASP A 76 -9.25 -14.44 -7.40
CA ASP A 76 -9.45 -15.52 -6.45
C ASP A 76 -8.11 -16.16 -6.03
N ALA A 77 -8.02 -16.47 -4.73
CA ALA A 77 -6.86 -17.15 -4.18
C ALA A 77 -6.82 -18.62 -4.62
N THR A 78 -5.81 -19.02 -5.38
CA THR A 78 -5.62 -20.42 -5.83
C THR A 78 -4.38 -21.08 -5.27
N ASN A 79 -3.40 -20.27 -4.82
CA ASN A 79 -2.20 -20.70 -4.13
C ASN A 79 -1.60 -19.50 -3.36
N ARG A 80 -0.43 -19.70 -2.74
CA ARG A 80 0.23 -18.70 -1.86
C ARG A 80 0.71 -17.43 -2.57
N THR A 81 0.76 -17.40 -3.91
CA THR A 81 1.29 -16.28 -4.69
C THR A 81 0.27 -15.70 -5.68
N VAL A 82 -0.94 -16.25 -5.74
CA VAL A 82 -2.02 -15.78 -6.62
C VAL A 82 -3.23 -15.49 -5.74
N ALA A 83 -3.44 -14.21 -5.43
CA ALA A 83 -4.56 -13.66 -4.68
C ALA A 83 -4.50 -12.12 -4.78
N SER A 84 -5.59 -11.44 -4.42
CA SER A 84 -5.60 -9.97 -4.27
C SER A 84 -4.67 -9.47 -3.16
N VAL A 85 -4.46 -10.27 -2.11
CA VAL A 85 -3.53 -9.99 -1.02
C VAL A 85 -2.61 -11.19 -0.83
N VAL A 86 -1.30 -10.96 -0.94
CA VAL A 86 -0.25 -11.97 -0.71
C VAL A 86 0.68 -11.49 0.38
N THR A 87 0.82 -12.28 1.45
CA THR A 87 1.78 -12.02 2.53
C THR A 87 2.85 -13.10 2.55
N TYR A 88 4.12 -12.69 2.48
CA TYR A 88 5.25 -13.62 2.63
C TYR A 88 5.45 -14.06 4.08
N GLY A 89 5.07 -13.22 5.04
CA GLY A 89 5.05 -13.53 6.48
C GLY A 89 3.68 -14.00 6.97
N GLY A 90 3.54 -14.07 8.30
CA GLY A 90 2.26 -14.36 8.95
C GLY A 90 1.28 -13.19 8.90
N LEU A 91 -0.01 -13.49 9.10
CA LEU A 91 -1.07 -12.49 9.20
C LEU A 91 -1.68 -12.52 10.60
N GLY A 92 -1.52 -11.42 11.34
CA GLY A 92 -2.13 -11.25 12.65
C GLY A 92 -3.48 -10.54 12.54
N VAL A 93 -4.54 -11.15 13.08
CA VAL A 93 -5.88 -10.55 13.13
C VAL A 93 -6.36 -10.52 14.57
N ALA A 94 -6.48 -9.33 15.15
CA ALA A 94 -6.88 -9.16 16.56
C ALA A 94 -8.39 -9.30 16.81
N LYS A 95 -9.20 -9.23 15.75
CA LYS A 95 -10.66 -9.32 15.77
C LYS A 95 -11.12 -10.44 14.84
N ALA A 96 -12.43 -10.59 14.69
CA ALA A 96 -12.99 -11.59 13.80
C ALA A 96 -12.58 -11.36 12.33
N SER A 97 -12.30 -12.44 11.63
CA SER A 97 -12.19 -12.49 10.17
C SER A 97 -13.48 -13.08 9.59
N PHE A 98 -13.95 -12.53 8.47
CA PHE A 98 -15.09 -13.07 7.73
C PHE A 98 -14.63 -13.57 6.36
N PHE A 99 -14.88 -14.85 6.07
CA PHE A 99 -14.55 -15.47 4.80
C PHE A 99 -15.83 -15.91 4.09
N GLY A 100 -16.15 -15.27 2.97
CA GLY A 100 -17.32 -15.62 2.16
C GLY A 100 -17.12 -16.84 1.26
N GLY A 101 -15.87 -17.27 1.07
CA GLY A 101 -15.49 -18.44 0.27
C GLY A 101 -14.85 -19.55 1.11
N VAL A 102 -14.26 -20.53 0.42
CA VAL A 102 -13.55 -21.64 1.06
C VAL A 102 -12.25 -21.14 1.68
N MET A 103 -11.99 -21.56 2.92
CA MET A 103 -10.67 -21.46 3.55
C MET A 103 -9.89 -22.75 3.27
N THR A 104 -8.67 -22.64 2.75
CA THR A 104 -7.77 -23.77 2.52
C THR A 104 -6.53 -23.65 3.41
N ILE A 105 -6.23 -24.71 4.14
CA ILE A 105 -5.07 -24.83 5.02
C ILE A 105 -4.22 -25.99 4.49
N THR A 106 -2.99 -25.69 4.10
CA THR A 106 -2.09 -26.67 3.46
C THR A 106 -1.04 -27.23 4.40
N ASP A 107 -1.02 -26.80 5.66
CA ASP A 107 -0.14 -27.39 6.67
C ASP A 107 -0.54 -28.85 6.90
N GLU A 108 0.44 -29.76 6.87
CA GLU A 108 0.23 -31.21 7.02
C GLU A 108 0.35 -31.67 8.48
N THR A 109 0.59 -30.74 9.41
CA THR A 109 0.76 -31.05 10.83
C THR A 109 -0.53 -31.66 11.38
N GLN A 110 -0.47 -32.93 11.75
CA GLN A 110 -1.61 -33.64 12.35
C GLN A 110 -1.99 -33.00 13.69
N SER A 111 -3.30 -32.79 13.90
CA SER A 111 -3.80 -32.42 15.23
C SER A 111 -3.82 -33.64 16.15
N THR A 112 -3.13 -33.53 17.28
CA THR A 112 -3.05 -34.57 18.33
C THR A 112 -3.64 -34.09 19.65
N SER A 113 -3.94 -32.80 19.76
CA SER A 113 -4.57 -32.12 20.90
C SER A 113 -5.18 -30.79 20.43
N PRO A 114 -6.03 -30.12 21.22
CA PRO A 114 -6.62 -28.83 20.85
C PRO A 114 -5.59 -27.72 20.54
N GLY A 115 -4.37 -27.81 21.08
CA GLY A 115 -3.29 -26.84 20.87
C GLY A 115 -2.31 -27.19 19.73
N THR A 116 -2.58 -28.26 18.96
CA THR A 116 -1.67 -28.72 17.89
C THR A 116 -2.41 -28.97 16.58
N GLY A 117 -1.69 -28.84 15.47
CA GLY A 117 -2.17 -29.16 14.13
C GLY A 117 -2.11 -27.97 13.17
N ALA A 118 -2.46 -28.25 11.91
CA ALA A 118 -2.57 -27.27 10.83
C ALA A 118 -3.56 -26.12 11.13
N LEU A 119 -4.59 -26.43 11.91
CA LEU A 119 -5.54 -25.47 12.49
C LEU A 119 -5.62 -25.73 14.00
N VAL A 120 -5.37 -24.69 14.78
CA VAL A 120 -5.49 -24.70 16.24
C VAL A 120 -6.65 -23.80 16.61
N VAL A 121 -7.60 -24.32 17.40
CA VAL A 121 -8.76 -23.58 17.89
C VAL A 121 -8.77 -23.68 19.41
N GLU A 122 -8.35 -22.61 20.07
CA GLU A 122 -8.37 -22.53 21.53
C GLU A 122 -9.72 -21.94 21.98
N GLY A 123 -10.48 -22.71 22.77
CA GLY A 123 -11.82 -22.34 23.24
C GLY A 123 -12.50 -23.43 24.04
#